data_AF-U6SKJ7-F1
#
_entry.id   AF-U6SKJ7-F1
#
_cell.length_a   1.000
_cell.length_b   1.000
_cell.length_c   1.000
_cell.angle_alpha   90.00
_cell.angle_beta   90.00
_cell.angle_gamma   90.00
#
_symmetry.space_group_name_H-M   'P 1'
#
loop_
_entity.id
_entity.type
_entity.pdbx_description
1 polymer ?
#
loop_
_entity_poly.entity_id
_entity_poly.type
_entity_poly.pdbx_seq_one_letter_code
_entity_poly.pdbx_strand_id
1 'polypeptide(L)'
;MVCKNCGAALKQDATVCPSCGTEVDETAAAVALEYEETEHSPPSETAPPKKSKKKAIIITSAVAVLLMGFAALAFGMGLFMSDKQRFLYAEYKSFEQLSEEFQNKYGEDLAFNELTVSNPSRSEVTLSGMLNMDAATYDPDLDMIQTILNSSSITMTQEMDPVVNQAFYELGLNIQQTDALTIEMIQSNEQMGLKVPFLYDEYFYINLDQYGDFMRMFDPFYDGIESLESAQYSLEDYKLSEAEQEALQSRYSTFFMDSLKDEYFTDNGKVDYEHSDTTLSLRELVMELSPEEASAFSNEFFEFVAADDELHQLIAERIVMTGDAETFEQFIDLEEFNVETIQAEIKDVFEDLKADAANLQFPNGFTSTILVDNSNIVVNRQINTAISTENTNEAGSLMVETRNVELDTNEVDRAAVITVAPEGQQDSELNVAYTNLIGAGDGSRTEDMNLHVSIQEFGTISEPFSLSMQSEFFGLGTGEQQVERTFAVMSNDISTMEPLLTGTLNQEKEINLKDETASYKYDFTIDLNDQFENGSLSVVVESDSTIIEEVSLPTLDGDEGINIVELTQMDMMQITQDIEMRLGQLMYELGLF
;
A
#
# COMPACT_ATOMS: atom_id res chain seq x y z
N MET A 1 -21.07 -1.68 -23.78
CA MET A 1 -21.56 -0.42 -23.16
C MET A 1 -20.96 -0.37 -21.75
N VAL A 2 -20.93 0.77 -21.05
CA VAL A 2 -20.48 0.80 -19.64
C VAL A 2 -21.59 1.33 -18.75
N CYS A 3 -21.72 0.79 -17.54
CA CYS A 3 -22.71 1.26 -16.59
C CYS A 3 -22.35 2.68 -16.16
N LYS A 4 -23.30 3.61 -16.29
CA LYS A 4 -23.09 5.00 -15.85
C LYS A 4 -22.97 5.15 -14.33
N ASN A 5 -23.44 4.16 -13.57
CA ASN A 5 -23.37 4.17 -12.12
C ASN A 5 -22.07 3.55 -11.59
N CYS A 6 -21.65 2.37 -12.10
CA CYS A 6 -20.48 1.67 -11.57
C CYS A 6 -19.34 1.44 -12.57
N GLY A 7 -19.43 1.95 -13.79
CA GLY A 7 -18.39 1.80 -14.82
C GLY A 7 -18.28 0.40 -15.46
N ALA A 8 -18.97 -0.62 -14.93
CA ALA A 8 -18.83 -1.99 -15.39
C ALA A 8 -19.18 -2.18 -16.87
N ALA A 9 -18.43 -3.05 -17.55
CA ALA A 9 -18.73 -3.46 -18.92
C ALA A 9 -20.09 -4.18 -18.99
N LEU A 10 -20.99 -3.62 -19.80
CA LEU A 10 -22.32 -4.13 -20.06
C LEU A 10 -22.39 -4.79 -21.43
N LYS A 11 -23.02 -5.98 -21.48
CA LYS A 11 -23.49 -6.62 -22.72
C LYS A 11 -24.42 -5.65 -23.47
N GLN A 12 -24.44 -5.72 -24.80
CA GLN A 12 -25.17 -4.78 -25.67
C GLN A 12 -26.69 -4.71 -25.41
N ASP A 13 -27.25 -5.67 -24.69
CA ASP A 13 -28.67 -5.83 -24.37
C ASP A 13 -28.95 -5.87 -22.85
N ALA A 14 -27.96 -5.55 -22.00
CA ALA A 14 -28.16 -5.52 -20.56
C ALA A 14 -29.15 -4.40 -20.18
N THR A 15 -30.30 -4.76 -19.62
CA THR A 15 -31.31 -3.83 -19.08
C THR A 15 -31.04 -3.44 -17.63
N VAL A 16 -30.24 -4.24 -16.93
CA VAL A 16 -29.78 -4.02 -15.57
C VAL A 16 -28.29 -4.32 -15.53
N CYS A 17 -27.51 -3.46 -14.88
CA CYS A 17 -26.09 -3.68 -14.72
C CYS A 17 -25.86 -4.90 -13.80
N PRO A 18 -25.23 -5.98 -14.27
CA PRO A 18 -24.97 -7.14 -13.43
C PRO A 18 -24.00 -6.83 -12.29
N SER A 19 -23.21 -5.76 -12.41
CA SER A 19 -22.23 -5.36 -11.40
C SER A 19 -22.79 -4.45 -10.30
N CYS A 20 -23.83 -3.64 -10.54
CA CYS A 20 -24.39 -2.74 -9.52
C CYS A 20 -25.93 -2.69 -9.46
N GLY A 21 -26.64 -3.55 -10.19
CA GLY A 21 -28.10 -3.63 -10.16
C GLY A 21 -28.83 -2.42 -10.76
N THR A 22 -28.13 -1.47 -11.35
CA THR A 22 -28.73 -0.23 -11.90
C THR A 22 -29.34 -0.48 -13.27
N GLU A 23 -30.57 0.00 -13.51
CA GLU A 23 -31.22 -0.06 -14.82
C GLU A 23 -30.42 0.71 -15.89
N VAL A 24 -30.24 0.12 -17.06
CA VAL A 24 -29.43 0.65 -18.15
C VAL A 24 -30.35 1.24 -19.22
N ASP A 25 -30.22 2.54 -19.48
CA ASP A 25 -31.08 3.28 -20.41
C ASP A 25 -30.76 2.96 -21.89
N GLU A 26 -31.77 2.55 -22.68
CA GLU A 26 -31.68 1.84 -23.99
C GLU A 26 -31.10 2.64 -25.18
N THR A 27 -30.45 3.79 -24.97
CA THR A 27 -30.08 4.72 -26.06
C THR A 27 -28.58 4.95 -26.23
N ALA A 28 -27.80 3.90 -26.51
CA ALA A 28 -26.51 4.06 -27.20
C ALA A 28 -26.09 2.77 -27.92
N ALA A 29 -26.06 2.83 -29.26
CA ALA A 29 -25.91 1.71 -30.17
C ALA A 29 -24.46 1.20 -30.38
N ALA A 30 -24.37 -0.12 -30.50
CA ALA A 30 -23.44 -1.00 -31.22
C ALA A 30 -22.18 -0.44 -31.92
N VAL A 31 -21.03 -1.03 -31.59
CA VAL A 31 -20.03 -1.55 -32.57
C VAL A 31 -19.47 -2.88 -32.03
N ALA A 32 -19.47 -3.90 -32.88
CA ALA A 32 -18.89 -5.22 -32.61
C ALA A 32 -17.44 -5.28 -33.13
N LEU A 33 -16.52 -5.87 -32.37
CA LEU A 33 -15.22 -6.31 -32.87
C LEU A 33 -15.17 -7.83 -32.77
N GLU A 34 -14.94 -8.47 -33.92
CA GLU A 34 -14.75 -9.90 -34.09
C GLU A 34 -13.39 -10.31 -33.51
N TYR A 35 -13.37 -11.36 -32.68
CA TYR A 35 -12.16 -12.03 -32.20
C TYR A 35 -11.98 -13.32 -33.01
N GLU A 36 -10.83 -13.48 -33.67
CA GLU A 36 -10.41 -14.74 -34.27
C GLU A 36 -9.82 -15.66 -33.20
N GLU A 37 -10.44 -16.84 -33.06
CA GLU A 37 -10.08 -17.94 -32.19
C GLU A 37 -8.88 -18.70 -32.81
N THR A 38 -7.77 -18.82 -32.10
CA THR A 38 -6.69 -19.76 -32.48
C THR A 38 -6.46 -20.80 -31.39
N GLU A 39 -6.86 -22.04 -31.72
CA GLU A 39 -6.63 -23.25 -30.94
C GLU A 39 -5.12 -23.53 -30.79
N HIS A 40 -4.64 -23.78 -29.57
CA HIS A 40 -3.42 -24.56 -29.32
C HIS A 40 -3.69 -25.62 -28.24
N SER A 41 -3.45 -26.88 -28.60
CA SER A 41 -3.59 -28.08 -27.76
C SER A 41 -2.39 -28.26 -26.81
N PRO A 42 -2.56 -28.98 -25.67
CA PRO A 42 -1.60 -28.98 -24.57
C PRO A 42 -0.59 -30.14 -24.64
N PRO A 43 0.45 -30.13 -23.78
CA PRO A 43 1.00 -31.37 -23.28
C PRO A 43 0.95 -31.46 -21.75
N SER A 44 0.22 -32.48 -21.31
CA SER A 44 0.62 -33.52 -20.35
C SER A 44 0.99 -33.15 -18.91
N GLU A 45 0.03 -33.48 -18.04
CA GLU A 45 0.10 -33.88 -16.62
C GLU A 45 1.50 -34.14 -16.02
N THR A 46 1.84 -33.34 -14.99
CA THR A 46 2.50 -33.87 -13.79
C THR A 46 1.82 -33.31 -12.54
N ALA A 47 1.45 -34.20 -11.62
CA ALA A 47 0.66 -33.89 -10.43
C ALA A 47 1.38 -32.92 -9.47
N PRO A 48 0.67 -31.98 -8.81
CA PRO A 48 1.30 -31.01 -7.92
C PRO A 48 1.77 -31.68 -6.61
N PRO A 49 2.98 -31.37 -6.13
CA PRO A 49 3.43 -31.80 -4.82
C PRO A 49 2.70 -31.02 -3.71
N LYS A 50 2.27 -31.75 -2.68
CA LYS A 50 1.65 -31.22 -1.46
C LYS A 50 2.54 -30.16 -0.79
N LYS A 51 2.07 -28.91 -0.73
CA LYS A 51 2.69 -27.81 0.03
C LYS A 51 2.79 -28.14 1.53
N SER A 52 3.97 -27.93 2.11
CA SER A 52 4.25 -28.10 3.54
C SER A 52 3.78 -26.89 4.34
N LYS A 53 3.09 -27.13 5.46
CA LYS A 53 2.66 -26.11 6.41
C LYS A 53 3.85 -25.57 7.21
N LYS A 54 4.29 -24.36 6.92
CA LYS A 54 4.93 -23.47 7.89
C LYS A 54 4.25 -22.11 7.73
N LYS A 55 3.27 -21.84 8.60
CA LYS A 55 2.64 -20.52 8.70
C LYS A 55 3.62 -19.63 9.47
N ALA A 56 4.30 -18.72 8.78
CA ALA A 56 4.85 -17.54 9.43
C ALA A 56 3.68 -16.56 9.58
N ILE A 57 3.29 -16.26 10.81
CA ILE A 57 2.22 -15.31 11.12
C ILE A 57 2.92 -13.97 11.27
N ILE A 58 2.90 -13.13 10.22
CA ILE A 58 3.55 -11.82 10.27
C ILE A 58 2.58 -10.76 9.72
N ILE A 59 2.32 -9.77 10.59
CA ILE A 59 1.53 -8.55 10.40
C ILE A 59 0.02 -8.79 10.39
N THR A 60 -0.52 -8.76 11.60
CA THR A 60 -1.95 -8.66 11.88
C THR A 60 -2.13 -7.30 12.53
N SER A 61 -2.59 -6.31 11.76
CA SER A 61 -2.81 -4.94 12.22
C SER A 61 -3.69 -4.89 13.48
N ALA A 62 -3.64 -3.80 14.26
CA ALA A 62 -4.54 -3.61 15.41
C ALA A 62 -6.03 -3.82 15.04
N VAL A 63 -6.44 -3.49 13.80
CA VAL A 63 -7.80 -3.74 13.26
C VAL A 63 -8.14 -5.23 13.19
N ALA A 64 -7.16 -6.06 12.84
CA ALA A 64 -7.33 -7.50 12.81
C ALA A 64 -7.46 -8.10 14.23
N VAL A 65 -6.75 -7.52 15.20
CA VAL A 65 -6.85 -7.88 16.63
C VAL A 65 -8.25 -7.59 17.19
N LEU A 66 -8.89 -6.48 16.76
CA LEU A 66 -10.28 -6.14 17.13
C LEU A 66 -11.30 -7.18 16.61
N LEU A 67 -11.10 -7.73 15.41
CA LEU A 67 -12.02 -8.70 14.79
C LEU A 67 -11.76 -10.16 15.23
N MET A 68 -10.54 -10.51 15.63
CA MET A 68 -10.18 -11.88 16.04
C MET A 68 -10.83 -12.33 17.37
N GLY A 69 -11.23 -11.41 18.26
CA GLY A 69 -11.78 -11.76 19.58
C GLY A 69 -13.14 -12.47 19.54
N PHE A 70 -13.85 -12.41 18.41
CA PHE A 70 -15.12 -13.12 18.23
C PHE A 70 -14.96 -14.65 18.08
N ALA A 71 -13.77 -15.15 17.72
CA ALA A 71 -13.53 -16.58 17.45
C ALA A 71 -13.47 -17.46 18.71
N ALA A 72 -12.79 -16.98 19.77
CA ALA A 72 -12.57 -17.74 20.99
C ALA A 72 -13.87 -18.00 21.77
N LEU A 73 -14.85 -17.08 21.66
CA LEU A 73 -16.13 -17.18 22.35
C LEU A 73 -17.16 -18.05 21.57
N ALA A 74 -17.09 -18.08 20.23
CA ALA A 74 -17.98 -18.90 19.41
C ALA A 74 -17.69 -20.42 19.54
N PHE A 75 -16.41 -20.81 19.67
CA PHE A 75 -16.04 -22.22 19.83
C PHE A 75 -16.38 -22.81 21.22
N GLY A 76 -16.54 -21.97 22.24
CA GLY A 76 -16.82 -22.40 23.62
C GLY A 76 -18.28 -22.78 23.92
N MET A 77 -19.24 -22.40 23.07
CA MET A 77 -20.67 -22.42 23.43
C MET A 77 -21.57 -23.19 22.44
N GLY A 78 -21.41 -24.53 22.39
CA GLY A 78 -22.49 -25.46 22.00
C GLY A 78 -23.09 -25.35 20.58
N LEU A 79 -24.07 -26.22 20.28
CA LEU A 79 -24.71 -26.35 18.96
C LEU A 79 -25.78 -25.28 18.64
N PHE A 80 -25.92 -24.24 19.48
CA PHE A 80 -26.96 -23.22 19.36
C PHE A 80 -26.37 -21.83 19.58
N MET A 81 -25.83 -21.23 18.52
CA MET A 81 -25.42 -19.83 18.53
C MET A 81 -26.65 -18.92 18.63
N SER A 82 -26.55 -17.75 19.28
CA SER A 82 -27.56 -16.67 19.14
C SER A 82 -27.43 -15.97 17.78
N ASP A 83 -28.39 -15.11 17.43
CA ASP A 83 -28.36 -14.35 16.17
C ASP A 83 -27.15 -13.41 16.12
N LYS A 84 -26.87 -12.72 17.25
CA LYS A 84 -25.64 -11.96 17.48
C LYS A 84 -24.39 -12.77 17.24
N GLN A 85 -24.29 -13.96 17.85
CA GLN A 85 -23.12 -14.81 17.72
C GLN A 85 -22.92 -15.29 16.27
N ARG A 86 -24.00 -15.58 15.54
CA ARG A 86 -23.89 -15.94 14.12
C ARG A 86 -23.39 -14.77 13.27
N PHE A 87 -23.93 -13.57 13.49
CA PHE A 87 -23.50 -12.37 12.78
C PHE A 87 -22.00 -12.11 12.98
N LEU A 88 -21.57 -12.06 14.24
CA LEU A 88 -20.17 -11.78 14.59
C LEU A 88 -19.21 -12.90 14.16
N TYR A 89 -19.68 -14.16 14.19
CA TYR A 89 -18.88 -15.28 13.69
C TYR A 89 -18.67 -15.21 12.17
N ALA A 90 -19.69 -14.78 11.41
CA ALA A 90 -19.57 -14.62 9.97
C ALA A 90 -18.57 -13.50 9.60
N GLU A 91 -18.62 -12.38 10.33
CA GLU A 91 -17.65 -11.29 10.21
C GLU A 91 -16.22 -11.76 10.49
N TYR A 92 -16.01 -12.49 11.59
CA TYR A 92 -14.72 -13.10 11.92
C TYR A 92 -14.23 -14.05 10.82
N LYS A 93 -15.07 -14.96 10.34
CA LYS A 93 -14.70 -15.95 9.32
C LYS A 93 -14.32 -15.31 7.99
N SER A 94 -15.00 -14.23 7.62
CA SER A 94 -14.69 -13.45 6.42
C SER A 94 -13.37 -12.70 6.57
N PHE A 95 -13.11 -12.16 7.76
CA PHE A 95 -11.84 -11.55 8.08
C PHE A 95 -10.68 -12.57 8.06
N GLU A 96 -10.87 -13.76 8.62
CA GLU A 96 -9.89 -14.85 8.58
C GLU A 96 -9.55 -15.24 7.14
N GLN A 97 -10.56 -15.34 6.26
CA GLN A 97 -10.33 -15.58 4.84
C GLN A 97 -9.50 -14.46 4.20
N LEU A 98 -9.86 -13.20 4.42
CA LEU A 98 -9.11 -12.05 3.91
C LEU A 98 -7.65 -12.05 4.40
N SER A 99 -7.44 -12.38 5.68
CA SER A 99 -6.11 -12.49 6.27
C SER A 99 -5.31 -13.64 5.64
N GLU A 100 -5.91 -14.81 5.44
CA GLU A 100 -5.25 -15.93 4.75
C GLU A 100 -4.91 -15.58 3.30
N GLU A 101 -5.79 -14.89 2.58
CA GLU A 101 -5.51 -14.39 1.23
C GLU A 101 -4.35 -13.39 1.20
N PHE A 102 -4.34 -12.44 2.14
CA PHE A 102 -3.25 -11.47 2.27
C PHE A 102 -1.91 -12.17 2.54
N GLN A 103 -1.88 -13.12 3.47
CA GLN A 103 -0.68 -13.92 3.76
C GLN A 103 -0.25 -14.79 2.57
N ASN A 104 -1.20 -15.36 1.84
CA ASN A 104 -0.90 -16.13 0.63
C ASN A 104 -0.39 -15.25 -0.52
N LYS A 105 -0.65 -13.95 -0.49
CA LYS A 105 -0.19 -13.01 -1.52
C LYS A 105 1.13 -12.33 -1.18
N TYR A 106 1.33 -11.95 0.09
CA TYR A 106 2.43 -11.10 0.54
C TYR A 106 3.31 -11.73 1.63
N GLY A 107 2.98 -12.92 2.13
CA GLY A 107 3.62 -13.49 3.33
C GLY A 107 5.13 -13.75 3.19
N GLU A 108 5.61 -14.13 2.01
CA GLU A 108 7.06 -14.30 1.79
C GLU A 108 7.79 -12.97 1.63
N ASP A 109 7.19 -11.96 0.99
CA ASP A 109 7.73 -10.60 0.93
C ASP A 109 7.89 -10.02 2.34
N LEU A 110 6.87 -10.18 3.18
CA LEU A 110 6.89 -9.74 4.58
C LEU A 110 7.94 -10.50 5.39
N ALA A 111 8.06 -11.82 5.20
CA ALA A 111 9.06 -12.63 5.88
C ALA A 111 10.49 -12.27 5.46
N PHE A 112 10.73 -11.99 4.17
CA PHE A 112 12.03 -11.55 3.70
C PHE A 112 12.37 -10.13 4.20
N ASN A 113 11.40 -9.22 4.16
CA ASN A 113 11.56 -7.88 4.73
C ASN A 113 11.95 -7.95 6.22
N GLU A 114 11.32 -8.85 6.99
CA GLU A 114 11.71 -9.11 8.38
C GLU A 114 13.16 -9.59 8.52
N LEU A 115 13.65 -10.45 7.63
CA LEU A 115 15.06 -10.84 7.65
C LEU A 115 16.00 -9.63 7.43
N THR A 116 15.66 -8.74 6.49
CA THR A 116 16.51 -7.57 6.15
C THR A 116 16.57 -6.50 7.23
N VAL A 117 15.58 -6.44 8.12
CA VAL A 117 15.53 -5.45 9.21
C VAL A 117 16.12 -5.98 10.52
N SER A 118 16.30 -7.30 10.60
CA SER A 118 16.86 -7.98 11.78
C SER A 118 18.27 -8.53 11.55
N ASN A 119 18.75 -8.57 10.31
CA ASN A 119 20.07 -9.10 9.94
C ASN A 119 20.77 -8.17 8.95
N PRO A 120 22.11 -8.24 8.86
CA PRO A 120 22.85 -7.55 7.81
C PRO A 120 22.40 -8.00 6.43
N SER A 121 22.24 -7.07 5.50
CA SER A 121 21.81 -7.38 4.14
C SER A 121 22.55 -6.57 3.09
N ARG A 122 22.68 -7.15 1.90
CA ARG A 122 23.13 -6.48 0.69
C ARG A 122 21.99 -6.45 -0.31
N SER A 123 21.76 -5.30 -0.93
CA SER A 123 20.78 -5.13 -1.99
C SER A 123 21.41 -4.35 -3.15
N GLU A 124 21.22 -4.81 -4.37
CA GLU A 124 21.64 -4.16 -5.60
C GLU A 124 20.40 -3.84 -6.42
N VAL A 125 20.19 -2.56 -6.74
CA VAL A 125 19.04 -2.07 -7.49
C VAL A 125 19.55 -1.43 -8.78
N THR A 126 19.10 -1.93 -9.93
CA THR A 126 19.39 -1.34 -11.24
C THR A 126 18.13 -0.70 -11.82
N LEU A 127 18.18 0.61 -12.05
CA LEU A 127 17.16 1.40 -12.72
C LEU A 127 17.62 1.69 -14.16
N SER A 128 16.82 1.31 -15.14
CA SER A 128 17.06 1.59 -16.56
C SER A 128 15.83 2.23 -17.18
N GLY A 129 16.03 3.22 -18.06
CA GLY A 129 14.97 3.89 -18.80
C GLY A 129 15.07 3.63 -20.29
N MET A 130 13.94 3.51 -20.97
CA MET A 130 13.87 3.45 -22.42
C MET A 130 12.77 4.38 -22.92
N LEU A 131 13.15 5.31 -23.78
CA LEU A 131 12.22 6.15 -24.53
C LEU A 131 12.16 5.62 -25.96
N ASN A 132 10.96 5.36 -26.47
CA ASN A 132 10.72 4.98 -27.86
C ASN A 132 9.78 6.02 -28.47
N MET A 133 10.23 6.75 -29.48
CA MET A 133 9.39 7.73 -30.17
C MET A 133 9.45 7.49 -31.68
N ASP A 134 8.30 7.20 -32.30
CA ASP A 134 8.17 7.17 -33.76
C ASP A 134 8.03 8.60 -34.30
N ALA A 135 9.12 9.37 -34.30
CA ALA A 135 9.05 10.76 -34.76
C ALA A 135 8.80 10.84 -36.28
N ALA A 136 7.64 11.34 -36.69
CA ALA A 136 7.35 11.68 -38.10
C ALA A 136 8.27 12.79 -38.66
N THR A 137 8.94 13.55 -37.79
CA THR A 137 9.93 14.58 -38.12
C THR A 137 11.19 14.37 -37.27
N TYR A 138 12.35 14.24 -37.91
CA TYR A 138 13.64 14.09 -37.22
C TYR A 138 13.95 15.33 -36.36
N ASP A 139 13.98 15.17 -35.04
CA ASP A 139 14.47 16.16 -34.09
C ASP A 139 15.79 15.66 -33.48
N PRO A 140 16.94 16.30 -33.80
CA PRO A 140 18.25 15.91 -33.28
C PRO A 140 18.35 15.93 -31.74
N ASP A 141 17.61 16.82 -31.07
CA ASP A 141 17.67 16.94 -29.62
C ASP A 141 16.94 15.76 -28.96
N LEU A 142 15.82 15.31 -29.56
CA LEU A 142 15.10 14.10 -29.11
C LEU A 142 15.90 12.81 -29.37
N ASP A 143 16.56 12.70 -30.53
CA ASP A 143 17.44 11.56 -30.88
C ASP A 143 18.60 11.43 -29.87
N MET A 144 19.16 12.56 -29.45
CA MET A 144 20.20 12.60 -28.41
C MET A 144 19.65 12.16 -27.04
N ILE A 145 18.51 12.69 -26.61
CA ILE A 145 17.87 12.31 -25.34
C ILE A 145 17.53 10.82 -25.32
N GLN A 146 16.95 10.30 -26.41
CA GLN A 146 16.64 8.88 -26.58
C GLN A 146 17.90 8.02 -26.49
N THR A 147 18.98 8.40 -27.20
CA THR A 147 20.24 7.66 -27.16
C THR A 147 20.85 7.62 -25.77
N ILE A 148 20.84 8.75 -25.05
CA ILE A 148 21.38 8.84 -23.70
C ILE A 148 20.55 7.98 -22.75
N LEU A 149 19.22 8.16 -22.71
CA LEU A 149 18.34 7.41 -21.81
C LEU A 149 18.45 5.90 -22.06
N ASN A 150 18.34 5.46 -23.31
CA ASN A 150 18.34 4.03 -23.68
C ASN A 150 19.69 3.35 -23.47
N SER A 151 20.77 4.10 -23.26
CA SER A 151 22.10 3.56 -22.97
C SER A 151 22.56 3.84 -21.54
N SER A 152 21.70 4.46 -20.72
CA SER A 152 21.99 4.80 -19.34
C SER A 152 21.29 3.86 -18.36
N SER A 153 21.98 3.48 -17.30
CA SER A 153 21.39 2.85 -16.13
C SER A 153 21.99 3.42 -14.86
N ILE A 154 21.21 3.41 -13.79
CA ILE A 154 21.64 3.77 -12.45
C ILE A 154 21.66 2.50 -11.64
N THR A 155 22.81 2.17 -11.04
CA THR A 155 22.95 1.05 -10.12
C THR A 155 23.13 1.60 -8.72
N MET A 156 22.33 1.10 -7.78
CA MET A 156 22.42 1.42 -6.36
C MET A 156 22.72 0.14 -5.60
N THR A 157 23.93 0.02 -5.07
CA THR A 157 24.27 -1.03 -4.11
C THR A 157 24.13 -0.48 -2.70
N GLN A 158 23.48 -1.21 -1.82
CA GLN A 158 23.42 -0.90 -0.40
C GLN A 158 23.79 -2.13 0.42
N GLU A 159 24.64 -1.96 1.41
CA GLU A 159 24.88 -2.93 2.47
C GLU A 159 24.48 -2.27 3.79
N MET A 160 23.62 -2.92 4.57
CA MET A 160 23.10 -2.36 5.81
C MET A 160 23.13 -3.39 6.91
N ASP A 161 23.61 -3.00 8.09
CA ASP A 161 23.49 -3.73 9.35
C ASP A 161 22.61 -2.89 10.27
N PRO A 162 21.31 -3.24 10.39
CA PRO A 162 20.38 -2.51 11.24
C PRO A 162 20.63 -2.72 12.74
N VAL A 163 21.41 -3.73 13.14
CA VAL A 163 21.68 -4.04 14.56
C VAL A 163 22.78 -3.16 15.12
N VAL A 164 23.80 -2.84 14.31
CA VAL A 164 24.88 -1.93 14.70
C VAL A 164 24.85 -0.58 13.98
N ASN A 165 23.77 -0.27 13.24
CA ASN A 165 23.56 0.96 12.46
C ASN A 165 24.74 1.31 11.56
N GLN A 166 25.15 0.34 10.75
CA GLN A 166 26.19 0.54 9.75
C GLN A 166 25.57 0.44 8.36
N ALA A 167 25.96 1.35 7.47
CA ALA A 167 25.52 1.31 6.09
C ALA A 167 26.63 1.73 5.14
N PHE A 168 26.69 1.03 4.01
CA PHE A 168 27.46 1.39 2.83
C PHE A 168 26.47 1.55 1.68
N TYR A 169 26.59 2.64 0.94
CA TYR A 169 25.80 2.90 -0.26
C TYR A 169 26.75 3.22 -1.41
N GLU A 170 26.49 2.64 -2.56
CA GLU A 170 27.18 2.92 -3.80
C GLU A 170 26.15 3.30 -4.85
N LEU A 171 26.27 4.49 -5.44
CA LEU A 171 25.47 4.97 -6.54
C LEU A 171 26.34 5.07 -7.79
N GLY A 172 26.11 4.16 -8.74
CA GLY A 172 26.76 4.12 -10.03
C GLY A 172 25.86 4.67 -11.14
N LEU A 173 26.38 5.57 -11.97
CA LEU A 173 25.80 5.94 -13.26
C LEU A 173 26.58 5.22 -14.35
N ASN A 174 25.89 4.38 -15.11
CA ASN A 174 26.42 3.64 -16.24
C ASN A 174 25.97 4.29 -17.54
N ILE A 175 26.90 4.49 -18.48
CA ILE A 175 26.60 4.95 -19.85
C ILE A 175 27.27 3.98 -20.83
N GLN A 176 26.50 3.39 -21.74
CA GLN A 176 26.98 2.40 -22.72
C GLN A 176 27.76 1.24 -22.06
N GLN A 177 27.26 0.73 -20.93
CA GLN A 177 27.89 -0.35 -20.15
C GLN A 177 29.29 0.00 -19.60
N THR A 178 29.57 1.29 -19.39
CA THR A 178 30.78 1.78 -18.73
C THR A 178 30.40 2.60 -17.50
N ASP A 179 31.05 2.35 -16.36
CA ASP A 179 30.90 3.14 -15.14
C ASP A 179 31.36 4.58 -15.42
N ALA A 180 30.42 5.50 -15.57
CA ALA A 180 30.71 6.90 -15.87
C ALA A 180 30.98 7.70 -14.59
N LEU A 181 30.26 7.39 -13.51
CA LEU A 181 30.38 8.02 -12.21
C LEU A 181 29.99 7.03 -11.12
N THR A 182 30.81 6.94 -10.08
CA THR A 182 30.49 6.17 -8.86
C THR A 182 30.59 7.09 -7.66
N ILE A 183 29.59 7.04 -6.79
CA ILE A 183 29.56 7.74 -5.52
C ILE A 183 29.41 6.67 -4.43
N GLU A 184 30.39 6.59 -3.54
CA GLU A 184 30.35 5.73 -2.37
C GLU A 184 30.04 6.59 -1.14
N MET A 185 29.11 6.14 -0.30
CA MET A 185 28.74 6.75 0.96
C MET A 185 28.81 5.70 2.05
N ILE A 186 29.32 6.09 3.21
CA ILE A 186 29.30 5.24 4.39
C ILE A 186 28.71 5.97 5.57
N GLN A 187 28.08 5.19 6.45
CA GLN A 187 27.50 5.66 7.69
C GLN A 187 27.78 4.63 8.78
N SER A 188 28.20 5.11 9.94
CA SER A 188 28.28 4.35 11.18
C SER A 188 27.71 5.19 12.34
N ASN A 189 27.72 4.66 13.56
CA ASN A 189 27.34 5.42 14.76
C ASN A 189 28.29 6.59 15.08
N GLU A 190 29.48 6.63 14.48
CA GLU A 190 30.51 7.63 14.82
C GLU A 190 30.84 8.55 13.65
N GLN A 191 30.68 8.08 12.41
CA GLN A 191 31.21 8.75 11.24
C GLN A 191 30.28 8.61 10.03
N MET A 192 30.29 9.63 9.18
CA MET A 192 29.74 9.56 7.83
C MET A 192 30.80 9.98 6.82
N GLY A 193 30.88 9.25 5.71
CA GLY A 193 31.88 9.45 4.67
C GLY A 193 31.27 9.47 3.29
N LEU A 194 31.86 10.27 2.40
CA LEU A 194 31.52 10.35 0.98
C LEU A 194 32.81 10.24 0.17
N LYS A 195 32.82 9.35 -0.82
CA LYS A 195 33.91 9.20 -1.78
C LYS A 195 33.35 9.24 -3.19
N VAL A 196 34.04 9.97 -4.07
CA VAL A 196 33.76 9.97 -5.50
C VAL A 196 35.06 9.59 -6.20
N PRO A 197 35.36 8.28 -6.37
CA PRO A 197 36.70 7.80 -6.74
C PRO A 197 37.26 8.44 -8.02
N PHE A 198 36.37 8.76 -8.96
CA PHE A 198 36.72 9.47 -10.19
C PHE A 198 37.34 10.85 -9.91
N LEU A 199 36.77 11.61 -8.95
CA LEU A 199 37.20 12.95 -8.57
C LEU A 199 38.31 12.95 -7.53
N TYR A 200 38.20 12.11 -6.52
CA TYR A 200 39.17 12.02 -5.43
C TYR A 200 39.05 10.64 -4.77
N ASP A 201 40.17 9.93 -4.65
CA ASP A 201 40.19 8.50 -4.28
C ASP A 201 40.38 8.26 -2.77
N GLU A 202 39.91 9.19 -1.94
CA GLU A 202 39.87 9.09 -0.47
C GLU A 202 38.48 9.52 -0.01
N TYR A 203 38.00 8.97 1.11
CA TYR A 203 36.73 9.37 1.70
C TYR A 203 36.85 10.75 2.35
N PHE A 204 35.99 11.68 1.98
CA PHE A 204 35.76 12.87 2.80
C PHE A 204 34.77 12.49 3.89
N TYR A 205 35.17 12.61 5.15
CA TYR A 205 34.31 12.22 6.27
C TYR A 205 34.20 13.32 7.32
N ILE A 206 33.16 13.20 8.13
CA ILE A 206 33.00 13.93 9.38
C ILE A 206 32.68 12.92 10.49
N ASN A 207 33.16 13.21 11.69
CA ASN A 207 32.61 12.55 12.86
C ASN A 207 31.23 13.16 13.17
N LEU A 208 30.27 12.35 13.60
CA LEU A 208 28.91 12.82 13.86
C LEU A 208 28.86 13.86 14.99
N ASP A 209 29.82 13.84 15.92
CA ASP A 209 29.99 14.84 16.97
C ASP A 209 30.58 16.19 16.49
N GLN A 210 31.02 16.26 15.23
CA GLN A 210 31.57 17.46 14.60
C GLN A 210 30.59 18.14 13.62
N TYR A 211 29.33 17.68 13.56
CA TYR A 211 28.35 18.18 12.59
C TYR A 211 28.15 19.70 12.67
N GLY A 212 28.03 20.27 13.87
CA GLY A 212 27.88 21.72 14.06
C GLY A 212 29.07 22.52 13.52
N ASP A 213 30.29 22.01 13.72
CA ASP A 213 31.51 22.64 13.19
C ASP A 213 31.59 22.55 11.66
N PHE A 214 31.18 21.42 11.08
CA PHE A 214 31.03 21.27 9.64
C PHE A 214 30.02 22.28 9.07
N MET A 215 28.85 22.43 9.70
CA MET A 215 27.83 23.39 9.26
C MET A 215 28.33 24.84 9.31
N ARG A 216 29.12 25.19 10.33
CA ARG A 216 29.75 26.52 10.45
C ARG A 216 30.76 26.84 9.36
N MET A 217 31.29 25.83 8.65
CA MET A 217 32.14 26.06 7.48
C MET A 217 31.36 26.69 6.32
N PHE A 218 30.07 26.37 6.18
CA PHE A 218 29.20 26.89 5.12
C PHE A 218 28.38 28.10 5.58
N ASP A 219 27.89 28.08 6.82
CA ASP A 219 27.20 29.20 7.45
C ASP A 219 27.85 29.56 8.79
N PRO A 220 28.70 30.61 8.85
CA PRO A 220 29.37 31.04 10.08
C PRO A 220 28.43 31.44 11.23
N PHE A 221 27.12 31.60 10.98
CA PHE A 221 26.11 31.94 11.98
C PHE A 221 25.21 30.74 12.34
N TYR A 222 25.57 29.52 11.94
CA TYR A 222 24.83 28.31 12.30
C TYR A 222 24.76 28.13 13.84
N ASP A 223 23.53 27.97 14.34
CA ASP A 223 23.15 27.78 15.75
C ASP A 223 22.15 26.60 15.87
N GLY A 224 22.29 25.61 14.98
CA GLY A 224 21.44 24.41 14.94
C GLY A 224 22.06 23.22 15.70
N ILE A 225 21.74 22.01 15.25
CA ILE A 225 22.20 20.75 15.85
C ILE A 225 23.74 20.68 15.85
N GLU A 226 24.35 20.42 17.01
CA GLU A 226 25.82 20.34 17.12
C GLU A 226 26.38 18.95 16.76
N SER A 227 25.59 17.90 16.95
CA SER A 227 25.97 16.50 16.71
C SER A 227 24.83 15.70 16.12
N LEU A 228 25.11 14.81 15.17
CA LEU A 228 24.12 13.87 14.65
C LEU A 228 24.07 12.61 15.52
N GLU A 229 22.87 12.10 15.77
CA GLU A 229 22.67 10.77 16.36
C GLU A 229 22.20 9.80 15.25
N SER A 230 22.71 8.57 15.27
CA SER A 230 22.20 7.50 14.40
C SER A 230 20.87 7.00 14.96
N ALA A 231 19.77 7.08 14.20
CA ALA A 231 18.48 6.54 14.62
C ALA A 231 18.58 5.02 14.94
N GLN A 232 18.14 4.60 16.14
CA GLN A 232 18.39 3.27 16.72
C GLN A 232 17.12 2.38 16.78
N TYR A 233 16.35 2.27 15.71
CA TYR A 233 15.05 1.57 15.81
C TYR A 233 14.91 0.46 14.79
N SER A 234 14.72 -0.77 15.30
CA SER A 234 14.39 -1.93 14.48
C SER A 234 12.88 -1.99 14.25
N LEU A 235 12.47 -2.49 13.08
CA LEU A 235 11.07 -2.80 12.79
C LEU A 235 10.45 -3.82 13.78
N GLU A 236 11.28 -4.61 14.46
CA GLU A 236 10.85 -5.52 15.54
C GLU A 236 10.29 -4.78 16.76
N ASP A 237 10.84 -3.60 17.10
CA ASP A 237 10.41 -2.81 18.26
C ASP A 237 8.97 -2.27 18.11
N TYR A 238 8.47 -2.19 16.88
CA TYR A 238 7.12 -1.72 16.57
C TYR A 238 6.05 -2.81 16.59
N LYS A 239 6.45 -4.09 16.55
CA LYS A 239 5.48 -5.19 16.53
C LYS A 239 4.79 -5.32 17.89
N LEU A 240 3.47 -5.53 17.86
CA LEU A 240 2.77 -5.97 19.06
C LEU A 240 3.20 -7.41 19.36
N SER A 241 3.66 -7.65 20.58
CA SER A 241 3.87 -8.98 21.13
C SER A 241 2.57 -9.79 21.16
N GLU A 242 2.67 -11.12 21.18
CA GLU A 242 1.51 -12.00 21.29
C GLU A 242 0.64 -11.66 22.52
N ALA A 243 1.28 -11.27 23.63
CA ALA A 243 0.57 -10.90 24.86
C ALA A 243 -0.22 -9.58 24.70
N GLU A 244 0.36 -8.57 24.05
CA GLU A 244 -0.34 -7.30 23.77
C GLU A 244 -1.50 -7.51 22.81
N GLN A 245 -1.32 -8.35 21.78
CA GLN A 245 -2.38 -8.71 20.84
C GLN A 245 -3.54 -9.43 21.56
N GLU A 246 -3.26 -10.46 22.35
CA GLU A 246 -4.27 -11.20 23.11
C GLU A 246 -5.02 -10.29 24.11
N ALA A 247 -4.31 -9.37 24.76
CA ALA A 247 -4.91 -8.42 25.71
C ALA A 247 -5.86 -7.44 25.02
N LEU A 248 -5.43 -6.80 23.92
CA LEU A 248 -6.27 -5.91 23.11
C LEU A 248 -7.49 -6.65 22.55
N GLN A 249 -7.26 -7.84 22.00
CA GLN A 249 -8.32 -8.70 21.47
C GLN A 249 -9.38 -9.00 22.53
N SER A 250 -8.96 -9.49 23.70
CA SER A 250 -9.88 -9.86 24.78
C SER A 250 -10.67 -8.65 25.27
N ARG A 251 -10.02 -7.49 25.40
CA ARG A 251 -10.65 -6.27 25.94
C ARG A 251 -11.72 -5.73 25.00
N TYR A 252 -11.40 -5.54 23.73
CA TYR A 252 -12.34 -4.98 22.75
C TYR A 252 -13.45 -5.96 22.36
N SER A 253 -13.16 -7.25 22.26
CA SER A 253 -14.23 -8.24 22.02
C SER A 253 -15.22 -8.30 23.18
N THR A 254 -14.76 -8.17 24.43
CA THR A 254 -15.66 -8.06 25.58
C THR A 254 -16.54 -6.82 25.47
N PHE A 255 -15.97 -5.66 25.12
CA PHE A 255 -16.75 -4.44 24.89
C PHE A 255 -17.85 -4.65 23.85
N PHE A 256 -17.54 -5.12 22.63
CA PHE A 256 -18.57 -5.36 21.61
C PHE A 256 -19.58 -6.43 22.03
N MET A 257 -19.16 -7.41 22.82
CA MET A 257 -20.04 -8.45 23.36
C MET A 257 -21.01 -7.94 24.43
N ASP A 258 -20.62 -6.93 25.20
CA ASP A 258 -21.45 -6.37 26.26
C ASP A 258 -22.31 -5.20 25.76
N SER A 259 -21.78 -4.34 24.88
CA SER A 259 -22.47 -3.13 24.41
C SER A 259 -23.53 -3.40 23.34
N LEU A 260 -23.32 -4.41 22.48
CA LEU A 260 -24.32 -4.77 21.46
C LEU A 260 -25.33 -5.77 22.04
N LYS A 261 -26.61 -5.42 22.16
CA LYS A 261 -27.60 -6.35 22.73
C LYS A 261 -28.00 -7.43 21.72
N ASP A 262 -28.40 -8.60 22.20
CA ASP A 262 -28.90 -9.68 21.33
C ASP A 262 -30.12 -9.25 20.49
N GLU A 263 -30.93 -8.30 20.99
CA GLU A 263 -32.11 -7.79 20.30
C GLU A 263 -31.80 -6.95 19.05
N TYR A 264 -30.55 -6.53 18.86
CA TYR A 264 -30.10 -5.79 17.67
C TYR A 264 -29.89 -6.72 16.47
N PHE A 265 -29.90 -8.03 16.69
CA PHE A 265 -29.56 -9.01 15.68
C PHE A 265 -30.76 -9.87 15.33
N THR A 266 -30.99 -10.03 14.03
CA THR A 266 -32.06 -10.88 13.50
C THR A 266 -31.51 -11.83 12.45
N ASP A 267 -31.84 -13.12 12.57
CA ASP A 267 -31.65 -14.12 11.52
C ASP A 267 -32.94 -14.29 10.71
N ASN A 268 -32.96 -13.73 9.50
CA ASN A 268 -34.11 -13.80 8.59
C ASN A 268 -34.20 -15.13 7.83
N GLY A 269 -33.31 -16.09 8.14
CA GLY A 269 -33.29 -17.41 7.54
C GLY A 269 -32.61 -17.41 6.18
N LYS A 270 -32.95 -18.41 5.36
CA LYS A 270 -32.37 -18.55 4.02
C LYS A 270 -33.12 -17.71 3.00
N VAL A 271 -32.37 -16.98 2.19
CA VAL A 271 -32.85 -16.20 1.06
C VAL A 271 -32.17 -16.68 -0.22
N ASP A 272 -32.88 -16.59 -1.34
CA ASP A 272 -32.31 -16.84 -2.65
C ASP A 272 -31.69 -15.54 -3.15
N TYR A 273 -30.37 -15.55 -3.35
CA TYR A 273 -29.58 -14.43 -3.84
C TYR A 273 -29.25 -14.67 -5.32
N GLU A 274 -29.83 -13.88 -6.20
CA GLU A 274 -29.57 -13.92 -7.64
C GLU A 274 -28.40 -13.00 -7.97
N HIS A 275 -27.34 -13.56 -8.57
CA HIS A 275 -26.19 -12.80 -9.05
C HIS A 275 -25.72 -13.36 -10.39
N SER A 276 -25.75 -12.52 -11.43
CA SER A 276 -25.52 -12.94 -12.82
C SER A 276 -26.39 -14.13 -13.22
N ASP A 277 -25.81 -15.26 -13.65
CA ASP A 277 -26.53 -16.48 -14.02
C ASP A 277 -26.61 -17.51 -12.87
N THR A 278 -26.21 -17.13 -11.65
CA THR A 278 -26.13 -18.00 -10.48
C THR A 278 -27.14 -17.60 -9.41
N THR A 279 -27.82 -18.58 -8.81
CA THR A 279 -28.66 -18.38 -7.63
C THR A 279 -28.04 -19.07 -6.44
N LEU A 280 -27.68 -18.31 -5.41
CA LEU A 280 -27.08 -18.81 -4.18
C LEU A 280 -28.13 -18.82 -3.06
N SER A 281 -28.19 -19.93 -2.31
CA SER A 281 -29.02 -19.98 -1.10
C SER A 281 -28.19 -19.53 0.09
N LEU A 282 -28.35 -18.26 0.46
CA LEU A 282 -27.57 -17.58 1.51
C LEU A 282 -28.44 -17.38 2.76
N ARG A 283 -27.81 -17.26 3.93
CA ARG A 283 -28.50 -16.85 5.16
C ARG A 283 -28.39 -15.34 5.33
N GLU A 284 -29.51 -14.68 5.57
CA GLU A 284 -29.55 -13.24 5.85
C GLU A 284 -29.48 -12.99 7.37
N LEU A 285 -28.48 -12.22 7.78
CA LEU A 285 -28.32 -11.76 9.16
C LEU A 285 -28.31 -10.23 9.15
N VAL A 286 -29.08 -9.63 10.04
CA VAL A 286 -29.24 -8.16 10.13
C VAL A 286 -28.84 -7.70 11.51
N MET A 287 -28.01 -6.66 11.58
CA MET A 287 -27.77 -5.85 12.77
C MET A 287 -28.45 -4.50 12.57
N GLU A 288 -29.35 -4.13 13.47
CA GLU A 288 -30.09 -2.86 13.43
C GLU A 288 -30.02 -2.17 14.79
N LEU A 289 -29.62 -0.90 14.79
CA LEU A 289 -29.68 -0.02 15.95
C LEU A 289 -30.60 1.15 15.64
N SER A 290 -31.50 1.48 16.57
CA SER A 290 -32.29 2.71 16.46
C SER A 290 -31.39 3.97 16.49
N PRO A 291 -31.90 5.15 16.12
CA PRO A 291 -31.16 6.41 16.27
C PRO A 291 -30.53 6.59 17.65
N GLU A 292 -31.31 6.34 18.71
CA GLU A 292 -30.83 6.45 20.09
C GLU A 292 -29.78 5.40 20.43
N GLU A 293 -29.91 4.18 19.90
CA GLU A 293 -29.00 3.07 20.17
C GLU A 293 -27.68 3.22 19.42
N ALA A 294 -27.72 3.71 18.18
CA ALA A 294 -26.53 4.03 17.41
C ALA A 294 -25.74 5.18 18.06
N SER A 295 -26.42 6.26 18.48
CA SER A 295 -25.79 7.34 19.25
C SER A 295 -25.21 6.85 20.58
N ALA A 296 -25.95 6.01 21.32
CA ALA A 296 -25.47 5.44 22.59
C ALA A 296 -24.23 4.57 22.38
N PHE A 297 -24.27 3.65 21.41
CA PHE A 297 -23.15 2.77 21.11
C PHE A 297 -21.91 3.54 20.64
N SER A 298 -22.08 4.55 19.76
CA SER A 298 -20.98 5.42 19.34
C SER A 298 -20.34 6.12 20.53
N ASN A 299 -21.14 6.72 21.41
CA ASN A 299 -20.64 7.39 22.61
C ASN A 299 -19.93 6.42 23.57
N GLU A 300 -20.50 5.24 23.80
CA GLU A 300 -19.88 4.19 24.62
C GLU A 300 -18.56 3.71 24.02
N PHE A 301 -18.46 3.61 22.69
CA PHE A 301 -17.22 3.22 22.01
C PHE A 301 -16.12 4.28 22.18
N PHE A 302 -16.40 5.55 21.92
CA PHE A 302 -15.41 6.61 22.10
C PHE A 302 -15.07 6.82 23.58
N GLU A 303 -16.02 6.63 24.50
CA GLU A 303 -15.74 6.63 25.95
C GLU A 303 -14.82 5.45 26.33
N PHE A 304 -15.05 4.26 25.79
CA PHE A 304 -14.24 3.09 26.04
C PHE A 304 -12.80 3.27 25.55
N VAL A 305 -12.63 3.77 24.32
CA VAL A 305 -11.30 4.03 23.74
C VAL A 305 -10.59 5.13 24.54
N ALA A 306 -11.25 6.25 24.85
CA ALA A 306 -10.66 7.35 25.62
C ALA A 306 -10.30 6.97 27.08
N ALA A 307 -10.89 5.91 27.61
CA ALA A 307 -10.56 5.38 28.93
C ALA A 307 -9.48 4.28 28.89
N ASP A 308 -9.02 3.84 27.72
CA ASP A 308 -8.07 2.74 27.56
C ASP A 308 -6.62 3.24 27.72
N ASP A 309 -6.22 3.48 28.97
CA ASP A 309 -4.87 3.90 29.31
C ASP A 309 -3.80 2.90 28.81
N GLU A 310 -4.13 1.60 28.70
CA GLU A 310 -3.21 0.59 28.15
C GLU A 310 -3.04 0.76 26.64
N LEU A 311 -4.11 1.00 25.87
CA LEU A 311 -3.99 1.33 24.45
C LEU A 311 -3.17 2.61 24.26
N HIS A 312 -3.45 3.65 25.05
CA HIS A 312 -2.72 4.92 24.97
C HIS A 312 -1.23 4.72 25.27
N GLN A 313 -0.90 3.92 26.29
CA GLN A 313 0.48 3.57 26.61
C GLN A 313 1.15 2.82 25.46
N LEU A 314 0.48 1.84 24.86
CA LEU A 314 1.02 1.08 23.72
C LEU A 314 1.35 1.98 22.52
N ILE A 315 0.48 2.94 22.21
CA ILE A 315 0.71 3.92 21.14
C ILE A 315 1.85 4.86 21.55
N ALA A 316 1.86 5.35 22.80
CA ALA A 316 2.87 6.28 23.31
C ALA A 316 4.27 5.67 23.30
N GLU A 317 4.43 4.43 23.75
CA GLU A 317 5.70 3.70 23.72
C GLU A 317 6.26 3.66 22.30
N ARG A 318 5.41 3.40 21.30
CA ARG A 318 5.80 3.30 19.90
C ARG A 318 6.11 4.66 19.26
N ILE A 319 5.38 5.72 19.63
CA ILE A 319 5.70 7.09 19.19
C ILE A 319 7.01 7.57 19.81
N VAL A 320 7.26 7.29 21.09
CA VAL A 320 8.53 7.64 21.74
C VAL A 320 9.68 6.84 21.14
N MET A 321 9.43 5.61 20.71
CA MET A 321 10.38 4.82 19.91
C MET A 321 10.58 5.37 18.50
N THR A 322 9.62 6.05 17.85
CA THR A 322 9.84 6.63 16.51
C THR A 322 10.47 8.01 16.53
N GLY A 323 10.32 8.77 17.61
CA GLY A 323 10.61 10.19 17.63
C GLY A 323 12.01 10.54 18.12
N ASP A 324 12.73 11.27 17.27
CA ASP A 324 13.49 12.41 17.74
C ASP A 324 12.49 13.51 18.16
N ALA A 325 12.71 14.13 19.32
CA ALA A 325 11.80 15.14 19.87
C ALA A 325 11.59 16.30 18.88
N GLU A 326 12.63 16.66 18.11
CA GLU A 326 12.61 17.78 17.17
C GLU A 326 11.65 17.59 15.99
N THR A 327 11.46 16.35 15.51
CA THR A 327 10.52 16.06 14.41
C THR A 327 9.07 16.15 14.84
N PHE A 328 8.79 15.86 16.11
CA PHE A 328 7.43 15.89 16.67
C PHE A 328 7.04 17.24 17.28
N GLU A 329 8.00 18.07 17.70
CA GLU A 329 7.75 19.45 18.15
C GLU A 329 7.00 20.31 17.11
N GLN A 330 7.12 19.99 15.81
CA GLN A 330 6.38 20.69 14.75
C GLN A 330 4.88 20.36 14.73
N PHE A 331 4.50 19.22 15.30
CA PHE A 331 3.13 18.71 15.27
C PHE A 331 2.46 18.76 16.65
N ILE A 332 3.25 18.72 17.73
CA ILE A 332 2.77 18.66 19.11
C ILE A 332 3.67 19.56 19.98
N ASP A 333 3.07 20.54 20.67
CA ASP A 333 3.76 21.46 21.59
C ASP A 333 4.07 20.72 22.91
N LEU A 334 5.12 19.92 22.90
CA LEU A 334 5.50 19.06 24.03
C LEU A 334 6.59 19.71 24.87
N GLU A 335 6.36 19.83 26.18
CA GLU A 335 7.40 20.26 27.13
C GLU A 335 8.51 19.20 27.29
N GLU A 336 8.16 17.90 27.18
CA GLU A 336 9.10 16.78 27.22
C GLU A 336 8.62 15.62 26.34
N PHE A 337 9.51 15.10 25.48
CA PHE A 337 9.23 13.92 24.64
C PHE A 337 9.48 12.62 25.42
N ASN A 338 8.49 12.18 26.19
CA ASN A 338 8.55 10.93 26.95
C ASN A 338 7.18 10.20 26.94
N VAL A 339 7.15 8.94 27.38
CA VAL A 339 5.95 8.09 27.30
C VAL A 339 4.79 8.69 28.09
N GLU A 340 5.04 9.28 29.26
CA GLU A 340 3.97 9.87 30.10
C GLU A 340 3.34 11.09 29.43
N THR A 341 4.15 11.99 28.85
CA THR A 341 3.65 13.18 28.14
C THR A 341 2.90 12.80 26.87
N ILE A 342 3.46 11.91 26.04
CA ILE A 342 2.81 11.47 24.80
C ILE A 342 1.50 10.72 25.10
N GLN A 343 1.48 9.90 26.15
CA GLN A 343 0.26 9.22 26.58
C GLN A 343 -0.83 10.22 27.01
N ALA A 344 -0.46 11.32 27.69
CA ALA A 344 -1.38 12.38 28.06
C ALA A 344 -1.96 13.09 26.82
N GLU A 345 -1.13 13.42 25.83
CA GLU A 345 -1.60 14.04 24.57
C GLU A 345 -2.52 13.10 23.77
N ILE A 346 -2.16 11.81 23.66
CA ILE A 346 -3.03 10.81 23.02
C ILE A 346 -4.38 10.75 23.73
N LYS A 347 -4.36 10.78 25.08
CA LYS A 347 -5.58 10.78 25.88
C LYS A 347 -6.42 12.02 25.62
N ASP A 348 -5.80 13.19 25.54
CA ASP A 348 -6.50 14.45 25.22
C ASP A 348 -7.11 14.39 23.81
N VAL A 349 -6.41 13.85 22.81
CA VAL A 349 -6.96 13.59 21.46
C VAL A 349 -8.20 12.69 21.53
N PHE A 350 -8.16 11.60 22.30
CA PHE A 350 -9.31 10.72 22.44
C PHE A 350 -10.46 11.33 23.26
N GLU A 351 -10.17 12.18 24.25
CA GLU A 351 -11.21 12.94 24.96
C GLU A 351 -11.86 14.00 24.05
N ASP A 352 -11.09 14.63 23.15
CA ASP A 352 -11.61 15.52 22.12
C ASP A 352 -12.48 14.76 21.11
N LEU A 353 -12.01 13.62 20.60
CA LEU A 353 -12.81 12.75 19.72
C LEU A 353 -14.11 12.30 20.39
N LYS A 354 -14.07 12.00 21.69
CA LYS A 354 -15.26 11.66 22.49
C LYS A 354 -16.20 12.85 22.64
N ALA A 355 -15.66 14.06 22.85
CA ALA A 355 -16.47 15.29 22.92
C ALA A 355 -17.14 15.59 21.58
N ASP A 356 -16.44 15.38 20.47
CA ASP A 356 -16.99 15.50 19.11
C ASP A 356 -18.03 14.42 18.82
N ALA A 357 -17.75 13.18 19.22
CA ALA A 357 -18.67 12.05 19.08
C ALA A 357 -20.00 12.29 19.81
N ALA A 358 -19.97 12.98 20.96
CA ALA A 358 -21.18 13.34 21.70
C ALA A 358 -22.14 14.23 20.89
N ASN A 359 -21.64 14.94 19.88
CA ASN A 359 -22.44 15.78 18.98
C ASN A 359 -22.93 15.03 17.74
N LEU A 360 -22.51 13.78 17.54
CA LEU A 360 -22.95 12.95 16.41
C LEU A 360 -24.37 12.43 16.62
N GLN A 361 -25.19 12.60 15.60
CA GLN A 361 -26.54 12.09 15.55
C GLN A 361 -26.66 11.11 14.38
N PHE A 362 -27.41 10.04 14.62
CA PHE A 362 -27.69 9.01 13.63
C PHE A 362 -29.19 9.01 13.30
N PRO A 363 -29.71 9.99 12.51
CA PRO A 363 -31.15 10.20 12.32
C PRO A 363 -31.90 8.96 11.82
N ASN A 364 -31.23 8.09 11.05
CA ASN A 364 -31.80 6.83 10.55
C ASN A 364 -31.28 5.58 11.30
N GLY A 365 -30.57 5.78 12.40
CA GLY A 365 -29.88 4.70 13.11
C GLY A 365 -28.74 4.09 12.28
N PHE A 366 -28.50 2.80 12.51
CA PHE A 366 -27.49 2.03 11.81
C PHE A 366 -28.07 0.68 11.40
N THR A 367 -27.89 0.28 10.15
CA THR A 367 -28.26 -1.04 9.67
C THR A 367 -27.09 -1.68 8.94
N SER A 368 -26.75 -2.91 9.31
CA SER A 368 -25.83 -3.78 8.58
C SER A 368 -26.50 -5.11 8.28
N THR A 369 -26.68 -5.38 6.98
CA THR A 369 -27.20 -6.65 6.48
C THR A 369 -26.05 -7.43 5.86
N ILE A 370 -25.89 -8.68 6.26
CA ILE A 370 -24.92 -9.60 5.64
C ILE A 370 -25.64 -10.85 5.12
N LEU A 371 -25.26 -11.26 3.91
CA LEU A 371 -25.65 -12.54 3.32
C LEU A 371 -24.47 -13.50 3.45
N VAL A 372 -24.72 -14.64 4.08
CA VAL A 372 -23.69 -15.56 4.53
C VAL A 372 -23.86 -16.93 3.86
N ASP A 373 -22.76 -17.52 3.39
CA ASP A 373 -22.75 -18.85 2.80
C ASP A 373 -22.80 -19.98 3.86
N ASN A 374 -22.69 -21.23 3.42
CA ASN A 374 -22.67 -22.37 4.34
C ASN A 374 -21.35 -22.52 5.13
N SER A 375 -20.28 -21.85 4.69
CA SER A 375 -18.97 -21.78 5.36
C SER A 375 -18.91 -20.68 6.43
N ASN A 376 -19.98 -19.90 6.57
CA ASN A 376 -20.08 -18.70 7.41
C ASN A 376 -19.23 -17.54 6.90
N ILE A 377 -19.04 -17.45 5.58
CA ILE A 377 -18.35 -16.34 4.91
C ILE A 377 -19.40 -15.37 4.38
N VAL A 378 -19.17 -14.08 4.58
CA VAL A 378 -20.00 -12.99 4.07
C VAL A 378 -19.77 -12.89 2.55
N VAL A 379 -20.85 -13.14 1.80
CA VAL A 379 -20.90 -13.08 0.33
C VAL A 379 -21.36 -11.70 -0.14
N ASN A 380 -22.26 -11.07 0.60
CA ASN A 380 -22.71 -9.71 0.36
C ASN A 380 -22.89 -8.99 1.70
N ARG A 381 -22.52 -7.71 1.76
CA ARG A 381 -22.75 -6.82 2.90
C ARG A 381 -23.36 -5.54 2.38
N GLN A 382 -24.34 -5.04 3.11
CA GLN A 382 -24.87 -3.69 2.95
C GLN A 382 -24.88 -2.99 4.31
N ILE A 383 -24.22 -1.85 4.41
CA ILE A 383 -24.28 -0.95 5.57
C ILE A 383 -24.99 0.32 5.12
N ASN A 384 -25.97 0.76 5.89
CA ASN A 384 -26.66 2.03 5.70
C ASN A 384 -26.67 2.80 7.02
N THR A 385 -26.25 4.05 6.98
CA THR A 385 -26.42 4.98 8.10
C THR A 385 -26.51 6.41 7.57
N ALA A 386 -27.01 7.32 8.39
CA ALA A 386 -26.94 8.75 8.15
C ALA A 386 -26.30 9.39 9.37
N ILE A 387 -25.39 10.34 9.16
CA ILE A 387 -24.65 11.03 10.20
C ILE A 387 -24.90 12.52 10.08
N SER A 388 -25.32 13.16 11.15
CA SER A 388 -25.39 14.62 11.29
C SER A 388 -24.69 15.07 12.56
N THR A 389 -24.46 16.38 12.66
CA THR A 389 -23.97 17.01 13.90
C THR A 389 -25.03 17.96 14.43
N GLU A 390 -25.04 18.25 15.74
CA GLU A 390 -25.98 19.23 16.31
C GLU A 390 -25.96 20.60 15.60
N ASN A 391 -24.82 20.96 15.00
CA ASN A 391 -24.59 22.24 14.34
C ASN A 391 -24.98 22.27 12.86
N THR A 392 -25.29 21.11 12.26
CA THR A 392 -25.66 20.99 10.84
C THR A 392 -27.08 20.44 10.71
N ASN A 393 -27.98 21.21 10.07
CA ASN A 393 -29.33 20.73 9.74
C ASN A 393 -29.36 19.73 8.57
N GLU A 394 -28.19 19.35 8.05
CA GLU A 394 -28.01 18.45 6.92
C GLU A 394 -27.26 17.22 7.43
N ALA A 395 -27.85 16.03 7.25
CA ALA A 395 -27.18 14.76 7.50
C ALA A 395 -26.53 14.26 6.20
N GLY A 396 -25.39 13.59 6.31
CA GLY A 396 -24.80 12.82 5.24
C GLY A 396 -25.22 11.35 5.35
N SER A 397 -25.84 10.81 4.31
CA SER A 397 -26.05 9.37 4.13
C SER A 397 -24.74 8.71 3.72
N LEU A 398 -24.42 7.59 4.37
CA LEU A 398 -23.34 6.69 4.02
C LEU A 398 -23.94 5.31 3.71
N MET A 399 -23.67 4.82 2.51
CA MET A 399 -23.97 3.45 2.10
C MET A 399 -22.67 2.75 1.71
N VAL A 400 -22.47 1.55 2.25
CA VAL A 400 -21.35 0.67 1.88
C VAL A 400 -21.92 -0.67 1.45
N GLU A 401 -21.66 -1.06 0.21
CA GLU A 401 -21.95 -2.40 -0.29
C GLU A 401 -20.64 -3.14 -0.57
N THR A 402 -20.51 -4.39 -0.13
CA THR A 402 -19.40 -5.24 -0.55
C THR A 402 -19.91 -6.60 -1.02
N ARG A 403 -19.22 -7.19 -1.99
CA ARG A 403 -19.55 -8.48 -2.57
C ARG A 403 -18.31 -9.34 -2.73
N ASN A 404 -18.46 -10.64 -2.48
CA ASN A 404 -17.47 -11.68 -2.72
C ASN A 404 -18.22 -12.97 -3.11
N VAL A 405 -18.58 -13.08 -4.39
CA VAL A 405 -19.44 -14.16 -4.91
C VAL A 405 -18.62 -15.15 -5.71
N GLU A 406 -18.62 -16.41 -5.30
CA GLU A 406 -18.12 -17.52 -6.12
C GLU A 406 -19.13 -17.82 -7.24
N LEU A 407 -18.74 -17.58 -8.49
CA LEU A 407 -19.60 -17.76 -9.67
C LEU A 407 -19.57 -19.22 -10.17
N ASP A 408 -18.39 -19.84 -10.17
CA ASP A 408 -18.15 -21.27 -10.44
C ASP A 408 -16.88 -21.73 -9.67
N THR A 409 -16.48 -22.99 -9.79
CA THR A 409 -15.31 -23.58 -9.11
C THR A 409 -14.00 -22.80 -9.23
N ASN A 410 -13.87 -21.94 -10.24
CA ASN A 410 -12.65 -21.21 -10.57
C ASN A 410 -12.87 -19.71 -10.78
N GLU A 411 -14.03 -19.13 -10.47
CA GLU A 411 -14.29 -17.72 -10.74
C GLU A 411 -14.97 -17.02 -9.55
N VAL A 412 -14.45 -15.86 -9.17
CA VAL A 412 -14.94 -15.06 -8.03
C VAL A 412 -15.16 -13.61 -8.48
N ASP A 413 -16.37 -13.10 -8.29
CA ASP A 413 -16.69 -11.68 -8.50
C ASP A 413 -16.64 -10.93 -7.17
N ARG A 414 -15.80 -9.90 -7.11
CA ARG A 414 -15.66 -9.01 -5.96
C ARG A 414 -16.09 -7.59 -6.32
N ALA A 415 -16.78 -6.95 -5.39
CA ALA A 415 -17.11 -5.54 -5.52
C ALA A 415 -17.11 -4.83 -4.16
N ALA A 416 -16.81 -3.53 -4.17
CA ALA A 416 -17.04 -2.64 -3.06
C ALA A 416 -17.55 -1.30 -3.58
N VAL A 417 -18.69 -0.83 -3.09
CA VAL A 417 -19.29 0.45 -3.47
C VAL A 417 -19.51 1.27 -2.21
N ILE A 418 -18.97 2.48 -2.21
CA ILE A 418 -19.16 3.46 -1.14
C ILE A 418 -19.89 4.65 -1.76
N THR A 419 -21.04 5.00 -1.18
CA THR A 419 -21.83 6.15 -1.60
C THR A 419 -22.00 7.10 -0.43
N VAL A 420 -21.64 8.36 -0.64
CA VAL A 420 -21.86 9.45 0.33
C VAL A 420 -22.75 10.50 -0.34
N ALA A 421 -23.89 10.81 0.27
CA ALA A 421 -24.85 11.76 -0.29
C ALA A 421 -25.51 12.58 0.83
N PRO A 422 -25.90 13.85 0.63
CA PRO A 422 -26.76 14.56 1.56
C PRO A 422 -28.10 13.83 1.70
N GLU A 423 -28.60 13.72 2.93
CA GLU A 423 -29.82 12.98 3.23
C GLU A 423 -31.02 13.58 2.47
N GLY A 424 -31.72 12.71 1.73
CA GLY A 424 -32.88 13.09 0.93
C GLY A 424 -32.57 13.83 -0.38
N GLN A 425 -31.29 14.00 -0.74
CA GLN A 425 -30.87 14.60 -2.02
C GLN A 425 -29.96 13.65 -2.80
N GLN A 426 -30.55 12.88 -3.73
CA GLN A 426 -29.79 12.03 -4.68
C GLN A 426 -29.10 12.83 -5.79
N ASP A 427 -29.42 14.12 -5.90
CA ASP A 427 -28.85 14.97 -6.94
C ASP A 427 -27.41 15.38 -6.61
N SER A 428 -26.89 15.07 -5.42
CA SER A 428 -25.49 15.30 -5.06
C SER A 428 -24.91 14.09 -4.33
N GLU A 429 -23.99 13.35 -4.95
CA GLU A 429 -23.41 12.15 -4.35
C GLU A 429 -21.96 11.94 -4.79
N LEU A 430 -21.12 11.46 -3.86
CA LEU A 430 -19.82 10.88 -4.15
C LEU A 430 -19.99 9.36 -4.21
N ASN A 431 -19.61 8.76 -5.32
CA ASN A 431 -19.59 7.32 -5.50
C ASN A 431 -18.15 6.84 -5.71
N VAL A 432 -17.76 5.81 -4.98
CA VAL A 432 -16.51 5.08 -5.17
C VAL A 432 -16.87 3.61 -5.36
N ALA A 433 -16.68 3.10 -6.57
CA ALA A 433 -16.97 1.71 -6.93
C ALA A 433 -15.69 0.98 -7.35
N TYR A 434 -15.43 -0.14 -6.69
CA TYR A 434 -14.39 -1.10 -7.01
C TYR A 434 -15.06 -2.40 -7.46
N THR A 435 -14.59 -2.99 -8.56
CA THR A 435 -14.96 -4.35 -8.96
C THR A 435 -13.71 -5.13 -9.36
N ASN A 436 -13.71 -6.44 -9.14
CA ASN A 436 -12.63 -7.32 -9.57
C ASN A 436 -13.18 -8.70 -9.89
N LEU A 437 -13.09 -9.10 -11.15
CA LEU A 437 -13.41 -10.46 -11.57
C LEU A 437 -12.14 -11.30 -11.56
N ILE A 438 -12.11 -12.33 -10.70
CA ILE A 438 -10.94 -13.16 -10.47
C ILE A 438 -11.18 -14.53 -11.08
N GLY A 439 -10.37 -14.92 -12.06
CA GLY A 439 -10.34 -16.25 -12.64
C GLY A 439 -9.17 -17.09 -12.12
N ALA A 440 -9.39 -18.37 -11.87
CA ALA A 440 -8.35 -19.33 -11.50
C ALA A 440 -8.08 -20.29 -12.67
N GLY A 441 -6.83 -20.35 -13.11
CA GLY A 441 -6.31 -21.34 -14.05
C GLY A 441 -5.43 -22.38 -13.37
N ASP A 442 -4.99 -23.40 -14.12
CA ASP A 442 -4.02 -24.37 -13.61
C ASP A 442 -2.65 -23.71 -13.43
N GLY A 443 -2.34 -23.31 -12.19
CA GLY A 443 -1.08 -22.62 -11.85
C GLY A 443 -1.04 -21.13 -12.22
N SER A 444 -2.16 -20.57 -12.68
CA SER A 444 -2.32 -19.15 -13.01
C SER A 444 -3.59 -18.55 -12.40
N ARG A 445 -3.65 -17.22 -12.36
CA ARG A 445 -4.83 -16.46 -11.93
C ARG A 445 -4.97 -15.24 -12.83
N THR A 446 -6.19 -14.89 -13.21
CA THR A 446 -6.48 -13.63 -13.90
C THR A 446 -7.30 -12.72 -12.98
N GLU A 447 -7.13 -11.41 -13.14
CA GLU A 447 -7.92 -10.38 -12.46
C GLU A 447 -8.31 -9.29 -13.46
N ASP A 448 -9.59 -8.91 -13.48
CA ASP A 448 -10.11 -7.75 -14.19
C ASP A 448 -10.64 -6.74 -13.17
N MET A 449 -9.75 -5.83 -12.76
CA MET A 449 -10.01 -4.83 -11.74
C MET A 449 -10.47 -3.52 -12.38
N ASN A 450 -11.55 -2.95 -11.84
CA ASN A 450 -12.03 -1.62 -12.21
C ASN A 450 -12.26 -0.79 -10.95
N LEU A 451 -11.80 0.45 -10.98
CA LEU A 451 -12.06 1.47 -9.97
C LEU A 451 -12.72 2.66 -10.66
N HIS A 452 -13.87 3.08 -10.14
CA HIS A 452 -14.62 4.23 -10.62
C HIS A 452 -14.89 5.17 -9.45
N VAL A 453 -14.55 6.44 -9.61
CA VAL A 453 -14.87 7.51 -8.67
C VAL A 453 -15.69 8.53 -9.43
N SER A 454 -16.86 8.90 -8.93
CA SER A 454 -17.70 9.92 -9.55
C SER A 454 -18.29 10.85 -8.51
N ILE A 455 -18.39 12.13 -8.87
CA ILE A 455 -19.08 13.14 -8.09
C ILE A 455 -20.27 13.60 -8.92
N GLN A 456 -21.46 13.45 -8.40
CA GLN A 456 -22.67 14.01 -8.97
C GLN A 456 -23.00 15.30 -8.22
N GLU A 457 -23.28 16.37 -8.95
CA GLU A 457 -23.81 17.63 -8.41
C GLU A 457 -24.98 18.10 -9.28
N PHE A 458 -26.10 18.42 -8.64
CA PHE A 458 -27.36 18.81 -9.31
C PHE A 458 -27.78 17.87 -10.46
N GLY A 459 -27.58 16.56 -10.29
CA GLY A 459 -27.90 15.54 -11.29
C GLY A 459 -26.95 15.49 -12.49
N THR A 460 -25.81 16.19 -12.42
CA THR A 460 -24.75 16.15 -13.42
C THR A 460 -23.50 15.51 -12.81
N ILE A 461 -22.95 14.49 -13.47
CA ILE A 461 -21.69 13.86 -13.03
C ILE A 461 -20.53 14.77 -13.47
N SER A 462 -19.82 15.35 -12.50
CA SER A 462 -18.58 16.09 -12.71
C SER A 462 -17.38 15.20 -12.40
N GLU A 463 -16.38 15.23 -13.29
CA GLU A 463 -15.03 14.70 -13.05
C GLU A 463 -14.93 13.21 -12.63
N PRO A 464 -15.61 12.26 -13.29
CA PRO A 464 -15.39 10.87 -12.94
C PRO A 464 -13.99 10.43 -13.35
N PHE A 465 -13.35 9.73 -12.43
CA PHE A 465 -12.07 9.08 -12.63
C PHE A 465 -12.34 7.58 -12.78
N SER A 466 -11.69 6.94 -13.74
CA SER A 466 -11.71 5.48 -13.81
C SER A 466 -10.35 4.89 -14.09
N LEU A 467 -10.03 3.81 -13.40
CA LEU A 467 -8.89 2.95 -13.64
C LEU A 467 -9.40 1.55 -13.97
N SER A 468 -8.99 1.00 -15.10
CA SER A 468 -9.14 -0.41 -15.42
C SER A 468 -7.77 -1.08 -15.43
N MET A 469 -7.66 -2.27 -14.85
CA MET A 469 -6.42 -3.03 -14.79
C MET A 469 -6.71 -4.52 -14.99
N GLN A 470 -6.16 -5.08 -16.05
CA GLN A 470 -6.18 -6.52 -16.30
C GLN A 470 -4.85 -7.08 -15.84
N SER A 471 -4.88 -8.16 -15.05
CA SER A 471 -3.67 -8.82 -14.53
C SER A 471 -3.70 -10.31 -14.81
N GLU A 472 -2.58 -10.87 -15.23
CA GLU A 472 -2.34 -12.30 -15.35
C GLU A 472 -1.18 -12.69 -14.43
N PHE A 473 -1.45 -13.59 -13.50
CA PHE A 473 -0.50 -14.11 -12.53
C PHE A 473 -0.08 -15.51 -12.96
N PHE A 474 1.23 -15.75 -13.08
CA PHE A 474 1.84 -17.04 -13.33
C PHE A 474 2.67 -17.44 -12.11
N GLY A 475 2.46 -18.66 -11.60
CA GLY A 475 3.05 -19.06 -10.32
C GLY A 475 2.21 -18.60 -9.14
N LEU A 476 1.40 -19.53 -8.59
CA LEU A 476 0.60 -19.32 -7.38
C LEU A 476 1.40 -19.62 -6.09
N GLY A 477 2.72 -19.55 -6.19
CA GLY A 477 3.63 -19.61 -5.05
C GLY A 477 3.82 -18.22 -4.46
N THR A 478 4.12 -18.16 -3.17
CA THR A 478 4.48 -16.91 -2.50
C THR A 478 5.89 -16.43 -2.88
N GLY A 479 6.78 -17.36 -3.24
CA GLY A 479 8.19 -17.08 -3.56
C GLY A 479 8.47 -16.80 -5.02
N GLU A 480 7.98 -17.63 -5.95
CA GLU A 480 8.16 -17.43 -7.38
C GLU A 480 6.84 -17.02 -8.03
N GLN A 481 6.83 -15.83 -8.65
CA GLN A 481 5.65 -15.29 -9.31
C GLN A 481 6.03 -14.33 -10.45
N GLN A 482 5.36 -14.46 -11.58
CA GLN A 482 5.33 -13.47 -12.64
C GLN A 482 3.93 -12.88 -12.71
N VAL A 483 3.83 -11.56 -12.85
CA VAL A 483 2.56 -10.86 -13.04
C VAL A 483 2.66 -9.90 -14.20
N GLU A 484 1.79 -10.08 -15.18
CA GLU A 484 1.65 -9.18 -16.32
C GLU A 484 0.40 -8.34 -16.09
N ARG A 485 0.50 -7.02 -16.20
CA ARG A 485 -0.64 -6.12 -16.02
C ARG A 485 -0.74 -5.16 -17.20
N THR A 486 -1.97 -4.91 -17.63
CA THR A 486 -2.30 -3.82 -18.55
C THR A 486 -3.24 -2.89 -17.82
N PHE A 487 -2.98 -1.58 -17.84
CA PHE A 487 -3.82 -0.59 -17.19
C PHE A 487 -4.24 0.52 -18.14
N ALA A 488 -5.39 1.12 -17.85
CA ALA A 488 -5.86 2.32 -18.50
C ALA A 488 -6.51 3.25 -17.47
N VAL A 489 -6.08 4.51 -17.47
CA VAL A 489 -6.66 5.59 -16.67
C VAL A 489 -7.47 6.46 -17.61
N MET A 490 -8.74 6.67 -17.33
CA MET A 490 -9.59 7.59 -18.08
C MET A 490 -9.91 8.82 -17.25
N SER A 491 -9.80 9.98 -17.89
CA SER A 491 -10.24 11.28 -17.38
C SER A 491 -11.28 11.86 -18.32
N ASN A 492 -12.28 12.53 -17.76
CA ASN A 492 -13.57 12.66 -18.39
C ASN A 492 -13.74 13.91 -19.27
N ASP A 493 -12.84 14.14 -20.24
CA ASP A 493 -13.24 14.93 -21.41
C ASP A 493 -14.18 14.04 -22.25
N ILE A 494 -15.48 14.20 -22.00
CA ILE A 494 -16.58 13.47 -22.66
C ILE A 494 -16.47 13.58 -24.20
N SER A 495 -15.71 14.53 -24.72
CA SER A 495 -15.52 14.71 -26.15
C SER A 495 -14.55 13.73 -26.83
N THR A 496 -13.60 13.11 -26.11
CA THR A 496 -12.58 12.24 -26.73
C THR A 496 -12.77 10.76 -26.44
N MET A 497 -13.38 10.37 -25.30
CA MET A 497 -13.50 8.95 -24.87
C MET A 497 -12.15 8.18 -24.87
N GLU A 498 -11.02 8.89 -24.92
CA GLU A 498 -9.69 8.31 -24.97
C GLU A 498 -9.11 8.21 -23.55
N PRO A 499 -8.39 7.13 -23.23
CA PRO A 499 -7.71 7.00 -21.95
C PRO A 499 -6.63 8.09 -21.82
N LEU A 500 -6.58 8.75 -20.67
CA LEU A 500 -5.54 9.72 -20.32
C LEU A 500 -4.14 9.08 -20.30
N LEU A 501 -4.08 7.82 -19.87
CA LEU A 501 -2.84 7.07 -19.71
C LEU A 501 -3.13 5.58 -19.91
N THR A 502 -2.37 4.92 -20.76
CA THR A 502 -2.34 3.45 -20.85
C THR A 502 -0.92 2.94 -20.66
N GLY A 503 -0.81 1.69 -20.26
CA GLY A 503 0.49 1.07 -20.10
C GLY A 503 0.44 -0.37 -19.65
N THR A 504 1.61 -0.94 -19.49
CA THR A 504 1.82 -2.29 -18.98
C THR A 504 2.78 -2.29 -17.79
N LEU A 505 2.63 -3.27 -16.92
CA LEU A 505 3.54 -3.56 -15.82
C LEU A 505 3.79 -5.06 -15.77
N ASN A 506 5.00 -5.47 -16.15
CA ASN A 506 5.48 -6.83 -15.94
C ASN A 506 6.28 -6.88 -14.64
N GLN A 507 5.93 -7.80 -13.77
CA GLN A 507 6.57 -8.02 -12.49
C GLN A 507 7.08 -9.45 -12.44
N GLU A 508 8.36 -9.67 -12.14
CA GLU A 508 8.90 -10.98 -11.79
C GLU A 508 9.41 -10.91 -10.34
N LYS A 509 9.17 -11.99 -9.60
CA LYS A 509 9.56 -12.13 -8.21
C LYS A 509 10.08 -13.54 -7.96
N GLU A 510 11.21 -13.63 -7.27
CA GLU A 510 11.78 -14.87 -6.76
C GLU A 510 12.28 -14.63 -5.32
N ILE A 511 11.64 -15.25 -4.32
CA ILE A 511 12.06 -15.22 -2.92
C ILE A 511 12.42 -16.63 -2.49
N ASN A 512 13.60 -16.78 -1.89
CA ASN A 512 14.05 -18.03 -1.29
C ASN A 512 14.46 -17.80 0.17
N LEU A 513 13.51 -18.05 1.08
CA LEU A 513 13.74 -17.91 2.52
C LEU A 513 14.75 -18.90 3.12
N LYS A 514 15.21 -19.92 2.37
CA LYS A 514 16.27 -20.85 2.85
C LYS A 514 17.65 -20.39 2.48
N ASP A 515 17.78 -19.85 1.27
CA ASP A 515 19.02 -19.29 0.76
C ASP A 515 19.15 -17.80 1.14
N GLU A 516 18.11 -17.24 1.77
CA GLU A 516 18.05 -15.87 2.30
C GLU A 516 18.27 -14.82 1.19
N THR A 517 17.67 -15.09 0.03
CA THR A 517 17.73 -14.22 -1.16
C THR A 517 16.34 -13.79 -1.62
N ALA A 518 16.26 -12.62 -2.26
CA ALA A 518 15.09 -12.16 -2.99
C ALA A 518 15.49 -11.36 -4.23
N SER A 519 14.84 -11.64 -5.35
CA SER A 519 15.01 -10.94 -6.62
C SER A 519 13.66 -10.42 -7.10
N TYR A 520 13.63 -9.16 -7.51
CA TYR A 520 12.46 -8.49 -8.04
C TYR A 520 12.81 -7.80 -9.35
N LYS A 521 11.93 -7.89 -10.33
CA LYS A 521 12.02 -7.14 -11.57
C LYS A 521 10.68 -6.50 -11.88
N TYR A 522 10.68 -5.21 -12.13
CA TYR A 522 9.52 -4.44 -12.55
C TYR A 522 9.84 -3.77 -13.88
N ASP A 523 9.10 -4.10 -14.93
CA ASP A 523 9.17 -3.45 -16.23
C ASP A 523 7.84 -2.73 -16.46
N PHE A 524 7.89 -1.42 -16.34
CA PHE A 524 6.74 -0.53 -16.44
C PHE A 524 6.82 0.25 -17.74
N THR A 525 5.81 0.15 -18.60
CA THR A 525 5.72 0.87 -19.87
C THR A 525 4.47 1.74 -19.89
N ILE A 526 4.63 3.01 -20.26
CA ILE A 526 3.55 3.97 -20.53
C ILE A 526 3.49 4.24 -22.02
N ASP A 527 2.29 4.24 -22.59
CA ASP A 527 2.03 4.72 -23.95
C ASP A 527 1.78 6.24 -23.96
N LEU A 528 2.41 6.94 -24.90
CA LEU A 528 2.37 8.41 -25.03
C LEU A 528 1.61 8.88 -26.28
N ASN A 529 0.73 8.03 -26.81
CA ASN A 529 0.10 8.14 -28.14
C ASN A 529 -0.66 9.46 -28.39
N ASP A 530 -1.13 10.15 -27.35
CA ASP A 530 -1.90 11.39 -27.47
C ASP A 530 -1.02 12.64 -27.65
N GLN A 531 0.22 12.63 -27.16
CA GLN A 531 1.16 13.76 -27.31
C GLN A 531 2.20 13.55 -28.41
N PHE A 532 2.45 12.30 -28.77
CA PHE A 532 3.41 11.91 -29.80
C PHE A 532 2.81 10.76 -30.61
N GLU A 533 2.82 10.87 -31.94
CA GLU A 533 2.38 9.77 -32.82
C GLU A 533 3.22 8.52 -32.50
N ASN A 534 2.66 7.57 -31.73
CA ASN A 534 3.27 6.30 -31.31
C ASN A 534 4.58 6.43 -30.50
N GLY A 535 4.52 7.03 -29.31
CA GLY A 535 5.62 7.02 -28.34
C GLY A 535 5.36 6.09 -27.14
N SER A 536 6.40 5.53 -26.54
CA SER A 536 6.34 4.86 -25.23
C SER A 536 7.54 5.20 -24.34
N LEU A 537 7.29 5.21 -23.02
CA LEU A 537 8.31 5.33 -21.98
C LEU A 537 8.30 4.04 -21.16
N SER A 538 9.41 3.31 -21.16
CA SER A 538 9.61 2.13 -20.33
C SER A 538 10.63 2.41 -19.23
N VAL A 539 10.38 1.89 -18.03
CA VAL A 539 11.27 1.95 -16.87
C VAL A 539 11.40 0.54 -16.33
N VAL A 540 12.63 0.04 -16.26
CA VAL A 540 12.96 -1.27 -15.70
C VAL A 540 13.67 -1.07 -14.37
N VAL A 541 13.17 -1.69 -13.32
CA VAL A 541 13.78 -1.75 -11.99
C VAL A 541 14.07 -3.21 -11.68
N GLU A 542 15.34 -3.56 -11.57
CA GLU A 542 15.80 -4.87 -11.11
C GLU A 542 16.38 -4.69 -9.70
N SER A 543 16.05 -5.60 -8.78
CA SER A 543 16.49 -5.55 -7.39
C SER A 543 16.86 -6.95 -6.93
N ASP A 544 18.10 -7.16 -6.54
CA ASP A 544 18.61 -8.40 -5.97
C ASP A 544 19.05 -8.16 -4.53
N SER A 545 18.57 -8.96 -3.60
CA SER A 545 18.82 -8.79 -2.17
C SER A 545 19.25 -10.11 -1.53
N THR A 546 20.19 -10.06 -0.60
CA THR A 546 20.74 -11.22 0.09
C THR A 546 21.11 -10.87 1.53
N ILE A 547 20.83 -11.75 2.47
CA ILE A 547 21.32 -11.63 3.85
C ILE A 547 22.81 -11.96 3.89
N ILE A 548 23.60 -11.10 4.54
CA ILE A 548 25.06 -11.22 4.65
C ILE A 548 25.47 -11.39 6.12
N GLU A 549 26.70 -11.83 6.38
CA GLU A 549 27.19 -12.02 7.76
C GLU A 549 27.52 -10.70 8.47
N GLU A 550 28.08 -9.72 7.74
CA GLU A 550 28.48 -8.41 8.26
C GLU A 550 28.58 -7.39 7.11
N VAL A 551 28.39 -6.11 7.42
CA VAL A 551 28.69 -5.01 6.50
C VAL A 551 30.17 -4.66 6.58
N SER A 552 30.84 -4.55 5.42
CA SER A 552 32.26 -4.22 5.35
C SER A 552 32.48 -2.73 5.12
N LEU A 553 32.69 -1.95 6.19
CA LEU A 553 33.05 -0.53 6.09
C LEU A 553 34.59 -0.31 6.03
N PRO A 554 35.09 0.63 5.20
CA PRO A 554 36.49 1.06 5.23
C PRO A 554 36.81 1.84 6.51
N THR A 555 38.10 1.90 6.89
CA THR A 555 38.53 2.60 8.11
C THR A 555 38.91 4.05 7.80
N LEU A 556 38.11 5.02 8.25
CA LEU A 556 38.27 6.43 7.90
C LEU A 556 39.41 7.16 8.64
N ASP A 557 39.79 6.74 9.84
CA ASP A 557 40.84 7.40 10.64
C ASP A 557 42.28 7.14 10.14
N GLY A 558 42.44 6.54 8.95
CA GLY A 558 43.71 6.13 8.36
C GLY A 558 44.00 6.79 7.02
N ASP A 559 44.76 6.09 6.17
CA ASP A 559 45.13 6.57 4.82
C ASP A 559 43.94 6.58 3.83
N GLU A 560 42.76 6.10 4.24
CA GLU A 560 41.57 5.96 3.38
C GLU A 560 40.57 7.12 3.54
N GLY A 561 40.77 8.02 4.51
CA GLY A 561 39.85 9.10 4.83
C GLY A 561 40.50 10.44 5.18
N ILE A 562 39.82 11.52 4.84
CA ILE A 562 40.15 12.91 5.17
C ILE A 562 39.00 13.48 6.01
N ASN A 563 39.31 13.91 7.24
CA ASN A 563 38.34 14.66 8.05
C ASN A 563 38.18 16.09 7.50
N ILE A 564 36.98 16.42 7.00
CA ILE A 564 36.70 17.72 6.36
C ILE A 564 36.89 18.89 7.34
N VAL A 565 36.57 18.69 8.61
CA VAL A 565 36.63 19.74 9.66
C VAL A 565 38.08 20.09 10.01
N GLU A 566 39.01 19.16 9.81
CA GLU A 566 40.43 19.35 10.11
C GLU A 566 41.23 19.93 8.93
N LEU A 567 40.61 20.10 7.75
CA LEU A 567 41.28 20.58 6.55
C LEU A 567 41.74 22.04 6.69
N THR A 568 43.01 22.30 6.34
CA THR A 568 43.50 23.67 6.23
C THR A 568 43.08 24.29 4.89
N GLN A 569 43.14 25.62 4.79
CA GLN A 569 42.89 26.33 3.53
C GLN A 569 43.84 25.87 2.40
N MET A 570 45.04 25.42 2.73
CA MET A 570 46.00 24.92 1.74
C MET A 570 45.58 23.56 1.21
N ASP A 571 45.12 22.66 2.09
CA ASP A 571 44.64 21.33 1.73
C ASP A 571 43.39 21.45 0.83
N MET A 572 42.44 22.29 1.23
CA MET A 572 41.24 22.61 0.43
C MET A 572 41.60 23.12 -0.97
N MET A 573 42.60 23.99 -1.08
CA MET A 573 43.04 24.52 -2.38
C MET A 573 43.66 23.44 -3.26
N GLN A 574 44.43 22.52 -2.67
CA GLN A 574 45.03 21.41 -3.41
C GLN A 574 43.97 20.42 -3.89
N ILE A 575 43.05 20.01 -3.00
CA ILE A 575 41.94 19.12 -3.32
C ILE A 575 41.08 19.72 -4.45
N THR A 576 40.74 21.01 -4.35
CA THR A 576 39.94 21.69 -5.39
C THR A 576 40.65 21.67 -6.75
N GLN A 577 41.96 21.90 -6.80
CA GLN A 577 42.73 21.84 -8.05
C GLN A 577 42.75 20.43 -8.66
N ASP A 578 42.89 19.40 -7.84
CA ASP A 578 42.89 18.00 -8.29
C ASP A 578 41.51 17.60 -8.84
N ILE A 579 40.44 18.01 -8.16
CA ILE A 579 39.06 17.81 -8.63
C ILE A 579 38.80 18.56 -9.94
N GLU A 580 39.18 19.83 -10.04
CA GLU A 580 39.03 20.64 -11.26
C GLU A 580 39.75 19.99 -12.46
N MET A 581 40.94 19.43 -12.23
CA MET A 581 41.72 18.75 -13.26
C MET A 581 41.02 17.48 -13.76
N ARG A 582 40.49 16.66 -12.84
CA ARG A 582 39.77 15.41 -13.17
C ARG A 582 38.41 15.67 -13.83
N LEU A 583 37.66 16.68 -13.37
CA LEU A 583 36.44 17.14 -14.04
C LEU A 583 36.72 17.61 -15.47
N GLY A 584 37.81 18.36 -15.68
CA GLY A 584 38.25 18.77 -17.02
C GLY A 584 38.54 17.56 -17.93
N GLN A 585 39.15 16.51 -17.39
CA GLN A 585 39.39 15.27 -18.12
C GLN A 585 38.08 14.54 -18.47
N LEU A 586 37.14 14.42 -17.52
CA LEU A 586 35.83 13.80 -17.76
C LEU A 586 35.09 14.47 -18.92
N MET A 587 35.00 15.81 -18.87
CA MET A 587 34.28 16.57 -19.87
C MET A 587 34.91 16.43 -21.27
N TYR A 588 36.23 16.26 -21.34
CA TYR A 588 36.94 15.95 -22.58
C TYR A 588 36.62 14.53 -23.08
N GLU A 589 36.62 13.53 -22.19
CA GLU A 589 36.32 12.13 -22.52
C GLU A 589 34.85 11.93 -22.97
N LEU A 590 33.92 12.67 -22.37
CA LEU A 590 32.50 12.71 -22.75
C LEU A 590 32.22 13.53 -24.02
N GLY A 591 33.24 14.16 -24.62
CA GLY A 591 33.09 14.95 -25.85
C GLY A 591 32.30 16.26 -25.68
N LEU A 592 32.26 16.79 -24.45
CA LEU A 592 31.58 18.04 -24.11
C LEU A 592 32.46 19.28 -24.34
N PHE A 593 33.72 19.11 -24.76
CA PHE A 593 34.68 20.16 -25.13
C PHE A 593 35.48 19.85 -26.40
#